data_AF-A0A645EA05-F1
#
_entry.id   AF-A0A645EA05-F1
#
_cell.length_a   1.000
_cell.length_b   1.000
_cell.length_c   1.000
_cell.angle_alpha   90.00
_cell.angle_beta   90.00
_cell.angle_gamma   90.00
#
_symmetry.space_group_name_H-M   'P 1'
#
loop_
_entity.id
_entity.type
_entity.pdbx_description
1 polymer ?
#
loop_
_entity_poly.entity_id
_entity_poly.type
_entity_poly.pdbx_seq_one_letter_code
_entity_poly.pdbx_strand_id
1 'polypeptide(L)' 'MLLFLIPSYKNEGKRQLIISIGCTGGRHRSVAIANKIYELLCHNGYNATIDHRDVNEDVNRGAGKL' A
#
# COMPACT_ATOMS: atom_id res chain seq x y z
N MET A 1 2.12 2.60 14.43
CA MET A 1 0.95 1.68 14.48
C MET A 1 1.21 0.35 13.78
N LEU A 2 1.64 0.31 12.50
CA LEU A 2 1.86 -0.96 11.79
C LEU A 2 2.85 -1.92 12.47
N LEU A 3 3.99 -1.42 12.94
CA LEU A 3 4.99 -2.23 13.65
C LEU A 3 4.47 -2.90 14.93
N PHE A 4 3.44 -2.32 15.54
CA PHE A 4 2.78 -2.89 16.71
C PHE A 4 1.78 -3.99 16.33
N LEU A 5 1.05 -3.82 15.22
CA LEU A 5 0.00 -4.74 14.82
C LEU A 5 0.51 -5.98 14.06
N ILE A 6 1.59 -5.83 13.27
CA ILE A 6 2.13 -6.93 12.45
C ILE A 6 2.49 -8.17 13.27
N PRO A 7 3.17 -8.07 14.43
CA PRO A 7 3.42 -9.22 15.30
C PRO A 7 2.13 -9.94 15.73
N SER A 8 1.06 -9.19 16.03
CA SER A 8 -0.23 -9.78 16.43
C SER A 8 -0.88 -10.56 15.29
N TYR A 9 -0.88 -10.03 14.07
CA TYR A 9 -1.38 -10.76 12.89
C TYR A 9 -0.55 -12.01 12.59
N LYS A 10 0.77 -11.96 12.82
CA LYS A 10 1.65 -13.13 12.68
C LYS A 10 1.31 -14.21 13.72
N ASN A 11 1.06 -13.82 14.97
CA ASN A 11 0.68 -14.74 16.04
C ASN A 11 -0.69 -15.37 15.81
N GLU A 12 -1.62 -14.67 15.15
CA GLU A 12 -2.91 -15.21 14.70
C GLU A 12 -2.75 -16.20 13.52
N GLY A 13 -1.54 -16.40 13.01
CA GLY A 13 -1.26 -17.32 11.91
C GLY A 13 -1.64 -16.78 10.53
N LYS A 14 -1.83 -15.46 10.38
CA LYS A 14 -2.07 -14.86 9.05
C LYS A 14 -0.81 -15.00 8.20
N ARG A 15 -0.97 -15.63 7.04
CA ARG A 15 0.14 -15.80 6.07
C ARG A 15 0.52 -14.49 5.38
N GLN A 16 -0.43 -13.58 5.21
CA GLN A 16 -0.24 -12.31 4.52
C GLN A 16 -1.09 -11.20 5.15
N LEU A 17 -0.59 -9.98 5.14
CA LEU A 17 -1.31 -8.77 5.50
C LEU A 17 -1.26 -7.80 4.32
N ILE A 18 -2.42 -7.46 3.77
CA ILE A 18 -2.55 -6.55 2.63
C ILE A 18 -3.03 -5.19 3.16
N ILE A 19 -2.30 -4.12 2.82
CA ILE A 19 -2.59 -2.76 3.27
C ILE A 19 -2.81 -1.89 2.02
N SER A 20 -4.04 -1.39 1.86
CA SER A 20 -4.39 -0.52 0.74
C SER A 20 -4.40 0.94 1.17
N ILE A 21 -3.71 1.80 0.42
CA ILE A 21 -3.70 3.25 0.62
C ILE A 21 -4.31 3.92 -0.61
N GLY A 22 -5.41 4.64 -0.42
CA GLY A 22 -6.13 5.31 -1.49
C GLY A 22 -6.02 6.84 -1.41
N CYS A 23 -5.92 7.49 -2.57
CA CYS A 23 -6.23 8.90 -2.73
C CYS A 23 -7.10 9.07 -3.98
N THR A 24 -7.74 10.23 -4.17
CA THR A 24 -8.76 10.41 -5.23
C THR A 24 -8.33 9.91 -6.61
N GLY A 25 -7.10 10.25 -7.04
CA GLY A 25 -6.58 9.83 -8.35
C GLY A 25 -5.52 8.72 -8.28
N GLY A 26 -5.28 8.12 -7.11
CA GLY A 26 -4.36 6.99 -6.95
C GLY A 26 -2.87 7.21 -7.25
N ARG A 27 -2.44 8.42 -7.66
CA ARG A 27 -1.12 8.67 -8.27
C ARG A 27 -0.14 9.50 -7.45
N HIS A 28 -0.60 10.23 -6.45
CA HIS A 28 0.24 11.18 -5.70
C HIS A 28 0.39 10.79 -4.23
N ARG A 29 -0.65 11.07 -3.43
CA ARG A 29 -0.60 10.87 -1.97
C ARG A 29 -0.55 9.40 -1.59
N SER A 30 -1.35 8.55 -2.22
CA SER A 30 -1.32 7.10 -1.98
C SER A 30 0.04 6.50 -2.29
N VAL A 31 0.62 6.87 -3.44
CA VAL A 31 1.94 6.40 -3.89
C VAL A 31 3.02 6.79 -2.89
N ALA A 32 3.07 8.07 -2.49
CA ALA A 32 4.08 8.55 -1.54
C ALA A 32 3.97 7.86 -0.17
N ILE A 33 2.76 7.73 0.37
CA ILE A 33 2.52 7.07 1.67
C ILE A 33 2.87 5.58 1.60
N ALA A 34 2.47 4.89 0.53
CA ALA A 34 2.77 3.47 0.36
C ALA A 34 4.28 3.21 0.29
N ASN A 35 5.04 4.04 -0.44
CA ASN A 35 6.50 3.94 -0.49
C ASN A 35 7.13 4.15 0.90
N LYS A 36 6.65 5.15 1.65
CA LYS A 36 7.16 5.40 3.01
C LYS A 36 6.89 4.25 3.97
N ILE A 37 5.72 3.62 3.87
CA ILE A 37 5.39 2.42 4.64
C ILE A 37 6.28 1.25 4.23
N TYR A 38 6.48 1.03 2.93
CA TYR A 38 7.35 -0.02 2.42
C TYR A 38 8.78 0.11 2.97
N GLU A 39 9.39 1.30 2.86
CA GLU A 39 10.71 1.58 3.43
C GLU A 39 10.77 1.28 4.93
N LEU A 40 9.76 1.74 5.69
CA LEU A 40 9.68 1.52 7.12
C LEU A 40 9.64 0.01 7.45
N LEU A 41 8.85 -0.77 6.72
CA LEU A 41 8.72 -2.20 6.96
C LEU A 41 10.02 -2.95 6.62
N CYS A 42 10.65 -2.64 5.49
CA CYS A 42 11.93 -3.22 5.11
C CYS A 42 13.03 -2.86 6.12
N HIS A 43 13.09 -1.62 6.58
CA HIS A 43 14.06 -1.18 7.61
C HIS A 43 13.87 -1.93 8.94
N ASN A 44 12.64 -2.33 9.27
CA ASN A 44 12.34 -3.12 10.46
C ASN A 44 12.41 -4.65 10.22
N GLY A 45 12.99 -5.09 9.10
CA GLY A 45 13.23 -6.50 8.81
C GLY A 45 12.00 -7.30 8.36
N TYR A 46 10.91 -6.64 7.99
CA TYR A 46 9.74 -7.30 7.41
C TYR A 46 9.92 -7.52 5.91
N ASN A 47 9.48 -8.67 5.43
CA ASN A 47 9.35 -8.93 3.99
C ASN A 47 8.06 -8.27 3.49
N ALA A 48 8.21 -7.20 2.71
CA ALA A 48 7.11 -6.43 2.15
C ALA A 48 7.27 -6.31 0.63
N THR A 49 6.14 -6.16 -0.06
CA THR A 49 6.06 -5.80 -1.47
C THR A 49 5.12 -4.61 -1.61
N ILE A 50 5.26 -3.86 -2.70
CA ILE A 50 4.44 -2.69 -2.99
C ILE A 50 3.96 -2.74 -4.44
N ASP A 51 2.71 -2.32 -4.65
CA ASP A 51 2.09 -2.19 -5.97
C ASP A 51 1.32 -0.86 -6.06
N HIS A 52 1.39 -0.21 -7.21
CA HIS A 52 0.72 1.08 -7.47
C HIS A 52 -0.28 0.96 -8.61
N ARG A 53 -1.49 0.48 -8.28
CA ARG A 53 -2.60 0.22 -9.22
C ARG A 53 -2.80 1.32 -10.27
N ASP A 54 -2.96 2.56 -9.84
CA ASP A 54 -3.43 3.64 -10.72
C ASP A 54 -2.28 4.46 -11.35
N VAL A 55 -1.03 4.12 -11.09
CA VAL A 55 0.15 4.92 -11.53
C VAL A 55 0.34 4.87 -13.04
N ASN A 56 -0.01 3.73 -13.66
CA ASN A 56 0.12 3.50 -15.09
C ASN A 56 -1.20 3.66 -15.83
N GLU A 57 -2.27 4.08 -15.15
CA GLU A 57 -3.55 4.29 -15.81
C GLU A 57 -3.57 5.62 -16.56
N ASP A 58 -4.24 5.66 -17.71
CA ASP A 58 -4.51 6.89 -18.44
C ASP A 58 -5.29 7.87 -17.55
N VAL A 59 -4.89 9.15 -17.53
CA VAL A 59 -5.59 10.20 -16.77
C VAL A 59 -7.05 10.37 -17.24
N ASN A 60 -7.31 10.03 -18.50
CA ASN A 60 -8.60 10.20 -19.16
C ASN A 60 -9.57 9.02 -19.01
N ARG A 61 -9.15 7.93 -18.33
CA ARG A 61 -9.95 6.69 -18.24
C ARG A 61 -11.28 6.89 -17.49
N GLY A 62 -11.38 7.91 -16.63
CA GLY A 62 -12.59 8.26 -15.90
C GLY A 62 -13.54 9.22 -16.62
N ALA A 63 -13.09 9.89 -17.68
CA ALA A 63 -13.90 10.89 -18.40
C ALA A 63 -14.98 10.27 -19.31
N GLY A 64 -14.89 8.96 -19.60
CA GLY A 64 -15.84 8.24 -20.46
C GLY A 64 -16.78 7.29 -19.72
N LYS A 65 -16.95 7.43 -18.39
CA LYS A 65 -17.82 6.56 -17.57
C LYS A 65 -19.12 7.23 -17.11
N LEU A 66 -19.55 8.30 -17.77
CA LEU A 66 -20.86 8.92 -17.60
C LEU A 66 -21.72 8.70 -18.84
#